data_AF-A0A9E3AZX1-F1
#
_entry.id   AF-A0A9E3AZX1-F1
#
_cell.length_a   1.000
_cell.length_b   1.000
_cell.length_c   1.000
_cell.angle_alpha   90.00
_cell.angle_beta   90.00
_cell.angle_gamma   90.00
#
_symmetry.space_group_name_H-M   'P 1'
#
loop_
_entity.id
_entity.type
_entity.pdbx_description
1 polymer ?
#
loop_
_entity_poly.entity_id
_entity_poly.type
_entity_poly.pdbx_seq_one_letter_code
_entity_poly.pdbx_strand_id
1 'polypeptide(L)'
;MDLAKISVLALALCAVSATAGIANESDTQASCLAAQSKVSAALANAQNADAARRESRLGLEACNAGFYHQGMVYYGHAMELLGVKG
;
A
#
# COMPACT_ATOMS: atom_id res chain seq x y z
N MET A 1 -44.95 -2.11 -31.47
CA MET A 1 -45.03 -0.97 -30.54
C MET A 1 -44.02 -1.23 -29.45
N ASP A 2 -42.89 -0.55 -29.59
CA ASP A 2 -41.67 -0.60 -28.79
C ASP A 2 -41.92 -0.32 -27.30
N LEU A 3 -41.52 -1.24 -26.43
CA LEU A 3 -41.20 -0.91 -25.05
C LEU A 3 -39.75 -0.46 -24.99
N ALA A 4 -39.60 0.85 -25.11
CA ALA A 4 -38.37 1.57 -24.88
C ALA A 4 -37.89 1.40 -23.43
N LYS A 5 -36.56 1.40 -23.30
CA LYS A 5 -35.78 1.95 -22.17
C LYS A 5 -35.94 1.24 -20.82
N ILE A 6 -34.85 0.65 -20.34
CA ILE A 6 -33.96 1.26 -19.33
C ILE A 6 -32.77 0.32 -19.14
N SER A 7 -31.59 0.79 -19.52
CA SER A 7 -30.31 0.24 -19.07
C SER A 7 -30.22 0.36 -17.56
N VAL A 8 -30.03 -0.75 -16.87
CA VAL A 8 -29.32 -0.74 -15.58
C VAL A 8 -28.15 -1.69 -15.74
N LEU A 9 -26.99 -1.10 -16.04
CA LEU A 9 -25.71 -1.70 -15.72
C LEU A 9 -25.77 -2.10 -14.25
N ALA A 10 -25.93 -3.39 -13.97
CA ALA A 10 -25.61 -3.94 -12.67
C ALA A 10 -24.08 -3.91 -12.54
N LEU A 11 -23.55 -2.73 -12.24
CA LEU A 11 -22.20 -2.55 -11.73
C LEU A 11 -22.21 -3.26 -10.38
N ALA A 12 -21.87 -4.55 -10.39
CA ALA A 12 -21.66 -5.32 -9.18
C ALA A 12 -20.63 -4.54 -8.37
N LEU A 13 -21.11 -3.93 -7.28
CA LEU A 13 -20.32 -3.22 -6.31
C LEU A 13 -19.08 -4.05 -6.04
N CYS A 14 -17.91 -3.46 -6.29
CA CYS A 14 -16.67 -3.91 -5.71
C CYS A 14 -16.92 -4.04 -4.20
N ALA A 15 -17.15 -5.27 -3.75
CA ALA A 15 -16.81 -5.65 -2.40
C ALA A 15 -15.28 -5.58 -2.32
N VAL A 16 -14.75 -4.34 -2.28
CA VAL A 16 -13.60 -4.08 -1.43
C VAL A 16 -14.13 -4.45 -0.05
N SER A 17 -13.91 -5.70 0.33
CA SER A 17 -13.57 -6.00 1.69
C SER A 17 -12.43 -5.03 2.00
N ALA A 18 -12.80 -3.86 2.54
CA ALA A 18 -11.98 -3.18 3.49
C ALA A 18 -11.78 -4.24 4.58
N THR A 19 -10.80 -5.12 4.39
CA THR A 19 -9.87 -5.39 5.47
C THR A 19 -9.38 -4.01 5.85
N ALA A 20 -10.13 -3.36 6.75
CA ALA A 20 -9.54 -2.60 7.82
C ALA A 20 -8.51 -3.57 8.41
N GLY A 21 -7.34 -3.59 7.77
CA GLY A 21 -6.16 -4.25 8.27
C GLY A 21 -6.03 -3.64 9.64
N ILE A 22 -6.29 -4.49 10.62
CA ILE A 22 -5.94 -4.37 12.02
C ILE A 22 -5.02 -3.16 12.15
N ALA A 23 -5.55 -2.05 12.67
CA ALA A 23 -4.69 -0.99 13.19
C ALA A 23 -3.84 -1.69 14.23
N ASN A 24 -2.66 -2.15 13.81
CA ASN A 24 -1.73 -2.85 14.64
C ASN A 24 -1.27 -1.76 15.60
N GLU A 25 -1.75 -1.81 16.84
CA GLU A 25 -1.53 -0.80 17.89
C GLU A 25 -0.05 -0.70 18.33
N SER A 26 0.90 -0.96 17.43
CA SER A 26 2.34 -1.03 17.67
C SER A 26 3.16 -0.72 16.42
N ASP A 27 2.67 0.13 15.51
CA ASP A 27 3.55 0.77 14.54
C ASP A 27 4.46 1.74 15.30
N THR A 28 5.70 1.29 15.50
CA THR A 28 6.74 2.02 16.24
C THR A 28 7.86 2.40 15.28
N GLN A 29 8.80 3.21 15.77
CA GLN A 29 10.06 3.44 15.07
C GLN A 29 10.77 2.13 14.68
N ALA A 30 10.73 1.11 15.54
CA ALA A 30 11.32 -0.19 15.24
C ALA A 30 10.61 -0.89 14.06
N SER A 31 9.28 -0.81 13.99
CA SER A 31 8.49 -1.33 12.87
C SER A 31 8.87 -0.63 11.56
N CYS A 32 9.00 0.70 11.59
CA CYS A 32 9.46 1.50 10.45
C CYS A 32 10.86 1.11 9.96
N LEU A 33 11.82 0.90 10.86
CA LEU A 33 13.17 0.48 10.51
C LEU A 33 13.18 -0.93 9.89
N ALA A 34 12.37 -1.84 10.44
CA ALA A 34 12.23 -3.20 9.90
C ALA A 34 11.62 -3.17 8.49
N ALA A 35 10.56 -2.38 8.27
CA ALA A 35 9.92 -2.23 6.96
C ALA A 35 10.86 -1.58 5.94
N GLN A 36 11.59 -0.53 6.33
CA GLN A 36 12.60 0.10 5.49
C GLN A 36 13.67 -0.90 5.04
N SER A 37 14.16 -1.74 5.96
CA SER A 37 15.17 -2.76 5.65
C SER A 37 14.65 -3.77 4.62
N LYS A 38 13.43 -4.27 4.80
CA LYS A 38 12.77 -5.18 3.85
C LYS A 38 12.61 -4.55 2.46
N VAL A 39 12.10 -3.32 2.39
CA VAL A 39 11.91 -2.58 1.13
C VAL A 39 13.26 -2.33 0.45
N SER A 40 14.29 -2.00 1.20
CA SER A 40 15.64 -1.76 0.67
C SER A 40 16.24 -3.03 0.08
N ALA A 41 16.06 -4.18 0.74
CA ALA A 41 16.50 -5.48 0.23
C ALA A 41 15.74 -5.88 -1.05
N ALA A 42 14.43 -5.62 -1.10
CA ALA A 42 13.61 -5.86 -2.29
C ALA A 42 14.01 -4.96 -3.45
N LEU A 43 14.28 -3.67 -3.19
CA LEU A 43 14.71 -2.69 -4.18
C LEU A 43 16.09 -3.02 -4.79
N ALA A 44 16.99 -3.63 -4.03
CA ALA A 44 18.33 -4.00 -4.50
C ALA A 44 18.30 -4.96 -5.71
N ASN A 45 17.22 -5.74 -5.85
CA ASN A 45 17.08 -6.75 -6.90
C ASN A 45 16.01 -6.35 -7.95
N ALA A 46 15.36 -5.20 -7.80
CA ALA A 46 14.24 -4.81 -8.64
C ALA A 46 14.66 -3.96 -9.84
N GLN A 47 14.24 -4.36 -11.03
CA GLN A 47 14.35 -3.58 -12.26
C GLN A 47 13.08 -2.73 -12.44
N ASN A 48 13.21 -1.47 -12.87
CA ASN A 48 12.09 -0.52 -13.07
C ASN A 48 11.22 -0.27 -11.82
N ALA A 49 11.85 -0.03 -10.67
CA ALA A 49 11.19 0.13 -9.38
C ALA A 49 10.89 1.59 -8.97
N ASP A 50 10.76 2.53 -9.91
CA ASP A 50 10.65 3.96 -9.56
C ASP A 50 9.41 4.31 -8.74
N ALA A 51 8.29 3.64 -8.98
CA ALA A 51 7.10 3.79 -8.15
C ALA A 51 7.37 3.31 -6.71
N ALA A 52 7.99 2.14 -6.54
CA ALA A 52 8.34 1.61 -5.23
C ALA A 52 9.37 2.47 -4.49
N ARG A 53 10.32 3.08 -5.20
CA ARG A 53 11.28 4.04 -4.62
C ARG A 53 10.58 5.30 -4.09
N ARG A 54 9.56 5.80 -4.80
CA ARG A 54 8.77 6.95 -4.36
C ARG A 54 7.98 6.62 -3.08
N GLU A 55 7.27 5.49 -3.08
CA GLU A 55 6.52 5.03 -1.89
C GLU A 55 7.46 4.81 -0.71
N SER A 56 8.61 4.17 -0.91
CA SER A 56 9.64 3.98 0.13
C SER A 56 10.12 5.31 0.73
N ARG A 57 10.29 6.36 -0.09
CA ARG A 57 10.69 7.69 0.38
C ARG A 57 9.60 8.34 1.23
N LEU A 58 8.34 8.28 0.79
CA LEU A 58 7.20 8.77 1.57
C LEU A 58 7.08 8.02 2.91
N GLY A 59 7.35 6.71 2.91
CA GLY A 59 7.41 5.89 4.11
C GLY A 59 8.46 6.39 5.10
N LEU A 60 9.67 6.67 4.61
CA LEU A 60 10.75 7.24 5.42
C LEU A 60 10.40 8.62 5.99
N GLU A 61 9.85 9.50 5.15
CA GLU A 61 9.45 10.85 5.55
C GLU A 61 8.38 10.80 6.66
N ALA A 62 7.36 9.93 6.51
CA ALA A 62 6.32 9.73 7.52
C ALA A 62 6.87 9.13 8.82
N CYS A 63 7.73 8.12 8.75
CA CYS A 63 8.37 7.52 9.92
C CYS A 63 9.26 8.52 10.68
N ASN A 64 10.02 9.36 9.97
CA ASN A 64 10.85 10.39 10.56
C ASN A 64 10.02 11.51 11.21
N ALA A 65 8.83 11.78 10.68
CA ALA A 65 7.87 12.73 11.25
C ALA A 65 7.05 12.16 12.42
N GLY A 66 7.26 10.90 12.80
CA GLY A 66 6.52 10.23 13.89
C GLY A 66 5.17 9.64 13.47
N PHE A 67 4.80 9.75 12.19
CA PHE A 67 3.59 9.13 11.63
C PHE A 67 3.85 7.67 11.26
N TYR A 68 4.18 6.83 12.25
CA TYR A 68 4.65 5.46 12.02
C TYR A 68 3.67 4.60 11.24
N HIS A 69 2.38 4.65 11.59
CA HIS A 69 1.35 3.91 10.87
C HIS A 69 1.31 4.28 9.38
N GLN A 70 1.32 5.58 9.08
CA GLN A 70 1.30 6.05 7.69
C GLN A 70 2.61 5.69 6.95
N GLY A 71 3.75 5.74 7.65
CA GLY A 71 5.01 5.27 7.10
C GLY A 71 4.99 3.78 6.74
N MET A 72 4.40 2.96 7.60
CA MET A 72 4.20 1.53 7.36
C MET A 72 3.27 1.25 6.17
N VAL A 73 2.21 2.05 5.99
CA VAL A 73 1.33 1.95 4.81
C VAL A 73 2.11 2.21 3.51
N TYR A 74 2.91 3.28 3.47
CA TYR A 74 3.75 3.59 2.31
C TYR A 74 4.80 2.49 2.04
N TYR A 75 5.43 1.94 3.07
CA TYR A 75 6.33 0.80 2.89
C TYR A 75 5.58 -0.46 2.41
N GLY A 76 4.35 -0.68 2.86
CA GLY A 76 3.46 -1.74 2.36
C GLY A 76 3.23 -1.61 0.85
N HIS A 77 2.82 -0.43 0.39
CA HIS A 77 2.64 -0.15 -1.04
C HIS A 77 3.95 -0.33 -1.82
N ALA A 78 5.09 0.10 -1.26
CA ALA A 78 6.39 -0.10 -1.89
C ALA A 78 6.68 -1.60 -2.10
N MET A 79 6.41 -2.45 -1.10
CA MET A 79 6.59 -3.90 -1.22
C MET A 79 5.61 -4.54 -2.22
N GLU A 80 4.36 -4.09 -2.26
CA GLU A 80 3.37 -4.55 -3.25
C GLU A 80 3.82 -4.24 -4.69
N LEU A 81 4.33 -3.03 -4.93
CA LEU A 81 4.88 -2.62 -6.22
C LEU A 81 6.12 -3.44 -6.61
N LEU A 82 6.85 -3.96 -5.63
CA LEU A 82 8.00 -4.84 -5.83
C LEU A 82 7.59 -6.32 -5.99
N GLY A 83 6.30 -6.64 -5.86
CA GLY A 83 5.81 -8.02 -5.89
C GLY A 83 6.18 -8.83 -4.65
N VAL A 84 6.65 -8.17 -3.59
CA VAL A 84 6.98 -8.79 -2.31
C VAL A 84 5.73 -8.71 -1.43
N LYS A 85 4.96 -9.81 -1.34
CA LYS A 85 3.88 -9.91 -0.36
C LYS A 85 4.49 -10.01 1.03
N GLY A 86 4.13 -9.05 1.89
CA GLY A 86 4.57 -8.94 3.29
C GLY A 86 4.04 -10.04 4.18
#